data_AF-A0A1F3YA35-F1
#
_entry.id   AF-A0A1F3YA35-F1
#
_cell.length_a   1.000
_cell.length_b   1.000
_cell.length_c   1.000
_cell.angle_alpha   90.00
_cell.angle_beta   90.00
_cell.angle_gamma   90.00
#
_symmetry.space_group_name_H-M   'P 1'
#
loop_
_entity.id
_entity.type
_entity.pdbx_description
1 polymer ?
#
loop_
_entity_poly.entity_id
_entity_poly.type
_entity_poly.pdbx_seq_one_letter_code
_entity_poly.pdbx_strand_id
1 'polypeptide(L)'
;MAITGQKPVLTRAKKAIAAFKVRKGNAVGVMVTLRRARMFEFLDRLVNVALPRVRDFKGVNPKAFDGRGNYSLGIREQIIFPEINYDKVDKIKGMTVTIETTAKTNEHARAVLAELGMPFRK
;
A
#
# COMPACT_ATOMS: atom_id res chain seq x y z
N MET A 1 8.47 10.40 9.80
CA MET A 1 7.21 9.71 9.48
C MET A 1 6.68 10.25 8.16
N ALA A 2 7.29 9.91 7.02
CA ALA A 2 7.09 10.67 5.79
C ALA A 2 5.76 10.38 5.08
N ILE A 3 5.41 9.10 4.91
CA ILE A 3 4.27 8.71 4.05
C ILE A 3 2.96 8.68 4.84
N THR A 4 2.93 8.00 5.98
CA THR A 4 1.66 7.71 6.68
C THR A 4 1.40 8.58 7.91
N GLY A 5 2.35 9.46 8.30
CA GLY A 5 2.26 10.24 9.53
C GLY A 5 2.24 9.39 10.83
N GLN A 6 2.47 8.08 10.74
CA GLN A 6 2.44 7.15 11.87
C GLN A 6 3.76 6.37 11.96
N LYS A 7 4.22 6.10 13.19
CA LYS A 7 5.40 5.27 13.42
C LYS A 7 5.11 3.83 12.96
N PRO A 8 5.93 3.25 12.07
CA PRO A 8 5.77 1.86 11.68
C PRO A 8 6.14 0.89 12.80
N VAL A 9 5.52 -0.28 12.75
CA VAL A 9 5.84 -1.43 13.59
C VAL A 9 6.82 -2.32 12.83
N LEU A 10 7.90 -2.73 13.49
CA LEU A 10 8.87 -3.70 12.95
C LEU A 10 8.25 -5.09 12.92
N THR A 11 8.18 -5.70 11.73
CA THR A 11 7.72 -7.07 11.57
C THR A 11 8.88 -8.04 11.77
N ARG A 12 8.67 -9.05 12.60
CA ARG A 12 9.67 -10.07 12.92
C ARG A 12 9.33 -11.39 12.26
N ALA A 13 10.36 -12.12 11.83
CA ALA A 13 10.20 -13.43 11.23
C ALA A 13 9.59 -14.42 12.23
N LYS A 14 8.44 -15.02 11.87
CA LYS A 14 7.76 -16.04 12.70
C LYS A 14 8.48 -17.39 12.69
N LYS A 15 9.14 -17.72 11.58
CA LYS A 15 9.85 -18.98 11.35
C LYS A 15 11.26 -18.68 10.82
N ALA A 16 12.20 -19.60 11.06
CA ALA A 16 13.51 -19.56 10.43
C ALA A 16 13.41 -20.15 9.02
N ILE A 17 14.04 -19.49 8.05
CA ILE A 17 14.08 -19.96 6.65
C ILE A 17 15.53 -19.83 6.17
N ALA A 18 16.20 -20.98 6.01
CA ALA A 18 17.63 -21.04 5.69
C ALA A 18 17.96 -20.41 4.33
N ALA A 19 17.11 -20.62 3.31
CA ALA A 19 17.30 -20.06 1.97
C ALA A 19 17.42 -18.53 1.95
N PHE A 20 16.70 -17.84 2.85
CA PHE A 20 16.76 -16.39 3.00
C PHE A 20 17.73 -15.94 4.10
N LYS A 21 18.44 -16.87 4.74
CA LYS A 21 19.33 -16.61 5.89
C LYS A 21 18.61 -15.89 7.05
N VAL A 22 17.31 -16.12 7.22
CA VAL A 22 16.47 -15.49 8.24
C VAL A 22 16.29 -16.42 9.43
N ARG A 23 16.54 -15.93 10.65
CA ARG A 23 16.25 -16.62 11.91
C ARG A 23 14.94 -16.11 12.52
N LYS A 24 14.29 -16.94 13.34
CA LYS A 24 13.09 -16.53 14.09
C LYS A 24 13.40 -15.31 14.94
N GLY A 25 12.56 -14.28 14.88
CA GLY A 25 12.73 -13.03 15.61
C GLY A 25 13.52 -11.92 14.89
N ASN A 26 14.20 -12.24 13.78
CA ASN A 26 14.88 -11.23 12.95
C ASN A 26 13.87 -10.19 12.45
N ALA A 27 14.27 -8.91 12.45
CA ALA A 27 13.51 -7.86 11.80
C ALA A 27 13.59 -8.04 10.28
N VAL A 28 12.45 -8.21 9.62
CA VAL A 28 12.37 -8.50 8.18
C VAL A 28 11.61 -7.43 7.40
N GLY A 29 10.86 -6.57 8.08
CA GLY A 29 10.11 -5.52 7.42
C GLY A 29 9.49 -4.55 8.41
N VAL A 30 8.64 -3.70 7.86
CA VAL A 30 7.86 -2.71 8.59
C VAL A 30 6.44 -2.69 8.07
N MET A 31 5.49 -2.42 8.95
CA MET A 31 4.10 -2.22 8.56
C MET A 31 3.46 -1.09 9.36
N VAL A 32 2.40 -0.52 8.80
CA VAL A 32 1.54 0.47 9.46
C VAL A 32 0.11 0.03 9.22
N THR A 33 -0.71 0.03 10.27
CA THR A 33 -2.16 -0.09 10.14
C THR A 33 -2.78 1.29 10.38
N LEU A 34 -3.44 1.82 9.37
CA LEU A 34 -4.15 3.09 9.43
C LEU A 34 -5.64 2.81 9.65
N ARG A 35 -6.27 3.60 10.53
CA ARG A 35 -7.71 3.51 10.82
C ARG A 35 -8.30 4.92 10.96
N ARG A 36 -9.62 5.05 10.75
CA ARG A 36 -10.39 6.29 10.92
C ARG A 36 -9.82 7.42 10.04
N ALA A 37 -9.72 8.65 10.57
CA ALA A 37 -9.30 9.84 9.82
C ALA A 37 -7.97 9.65 9.06
N ARG A 38 -6.93 9.09 9.69
CA ARG A 38 -5.63 8.87 9.04
C ARG A 38 -5.69 7.92 7.85
N MET A 39 -6.60 6.97 7.88
CA MET A 39 -6.81 6.04 6.77
C MET A 39 -7.41 6.77 5.56
N PHE A 40 -8.46 7.55 5.78
CA PHE A 40 -9.10 8.32 4.70
C PHE A 40 -8.17 9.39 4.13
N GLU A 41 -7.41 10.08 4.98
CA GLU A 41 -6.41 11.07 4.54
C GLU A 41 -5.30 10.42 3.70
N PHE A 42 -4.79 9.26 4.13
CA PHE A 42 -3.80 8.52 3.33
C PHE A 42 -4.39 8.01 2.02
N LEU A 43 -5.63 7.52 2.03
CA LEU A 43 -6.30 7.02 0.83
C LEU A 43 -6.52 8.15 -0.18
N ASP A 44 -7.01 9.30 0.27
CA ASP A 44 -7.19 10.50 -0.54
C ASP A 44 -5.86 10.93 -1.17
N ARG A 45 -4.80 11.01 -0.37
CA ARG A 45 -3.46 11.36 -0.86
C ARG A 45 -2.89 10.32 -1.83
N LEU A 46 -3.14 9.04 -1.57
CA LEU A 46 -2.73 7.95 -2.47
C LEU A 46 -3.41 8.10 -3.83
N VAL A 47 -4.73 8.31 -3.85
CA VAL A 47 -5.54 8.38 -5.06
C VAL A 47 -5.28 9.68 -5.84
N ASN A 48 -5.34 10.82 -5.17
CA ASN A 48 -5.34 12.13 -5.81
C ASN A 48 -3.93 12.69 -6.07
N VAL A 49 -2.92 12.24 -5.31
CA VAL A 49 -1.56 12.80 -5.39
C VAL A 49 -0.53 11.77 -5.82
N ALA A 50 -0.48 10.61 -5.15
CA ALA A 50 0.61 9.65 -5.38
C ALA A 50 0.43 8.85 -6.67
N LEU A 51 -0.75 8.27 -6.91
CA LEU A 51 -1.00 7.44 -8.10
C LEU A 51 -0.79 8.16 -9.44
N PRO A 52 -1.24 9.41 -9.64
CA PRO A 52 -0.97 10.16 -10.87
C PRO A 52 0.51 10.40 -11.14
N ARG A 53 1.37 10.36 -10.12
CA ARG A 53 2.83 10.56 -10.23
C ARG A 53 3.57 9.27 -10.59
N VAL A 54 2.87 8.13 -10.67
CA VAL A 54 3.45 6.89 -11.17
C VAL A 54 3.77 7.05 -12.66
N ARG A 55 4.99 6.71 -13.07
CA ARG A 55 5.38 6.74 -14.50
C ARG A 55 4.50 5.79 -15.31
N ASP A 56 4.00 6.27 -16.45
CA ASP A 56 3.10 5.53 -17.35
C ASP A 56 1.83 4.99 -16.66
N PHE A 57 1.25 5.78 -15.75
CA PHE A 57 0.05 5.38 -15.02
C PHE A 57 -1.15 5.19 -15.95
N LYS A 58 -1.65 3.95 -16.04
CA LYS A 58 -2.85 3.57 -16.83
C LYS A 58 -4.03 3.16 -15.96
N GLY A 59 -3.98 3.51 -14.67
CA GLY A 59 -4.93 3.01 -13.67
C GLY A 59 -4.45 1.74 -12.97
N VAL A 60 -5.07 1.46 -11.83
CA VAL A 60 -4.78 0.28 -11.00
C VAL A 60 -5.54 -0.95 -11.50
N ASN A 61 -4.98 -2.13 -11.24
CA ASN A 61 -5.55 -3.39 -11.72
C ASN A 61 -6.90 -3.67 -11.03
N PRO A 62 -8.04 -3.77 -11.77
CA PRO A 62 -9.34 -4.07 -11.18
C PRO A 62 -9.50 -5.53 -10.73
N LYS A 63 -8.53 -6.40 -11.02
CA LYS A 63 -8.55 -7.82 -10.62
C LYS A 63 -7.76 -8.12 -9.35
N ALA A 64 -7.13 -7.12 -8.73
CA ALA A 64 -6.26 -7.32 -7.56
C ALA A 64 -7.03 -7.46 -6.22
N PHE A 65 -8.23 -8.04 -6.28
CA PHE A 65 -9.06 -8.34 -5.12
C PHE A 65 -8.84 -9.80 -4.67
N ASP A 66 -8.95 -10.06 -3.37
CA ASP A 66 -8.68 -11.36 -2.77
C ASP A 66 -9.88 -12.35 -2.78
N GLY A 67 -11.01 -11.97 -3.37
CA GLY A 67 -12.25 -12.75 -3.37
C GLY A 67 -13.17 -12.47 -2.18
N ARG A 68 -12.69 -11.75 -1.16
CA ARG A 68 -13.42 -11.41 0.07
C ARG A 68 -13.56 -9.90 0.25
N GLY A 69 -13.46 -9.14 -0.84
CA GLY A 69 -13.64 -7.68 -0.82
C GLY A 69 -12.42 -6.89 -0.35
N ASN A 70 -11.24 -7.49 -0.17
CA ASN A 70 -10.02 -6.74 0.12
C ASN A 70 -9.24 -6.47 -1.16
N TYR A 71 -8.68 -5.28 -1.28
CA TYR A 71 -7.92 -4.86 -2.44
C TYR A 71 -6.44 -4.71 -2.10
N SER A 72 -5.54 -5.27 -2.91
CA SER A 72 -4.10 -5.13 -2.71
C SER A 72 -3.43 -4.44 -3.89
N LEU A 73 -2.73 -3.35 -3.60
CA LEU A 73 -1.99 -2.54 -4.57
C LEU A 73 -0.48 -2.63 -4.27
N GLY A 74 0.29 -3.07 -5.25
CA GLY A 74 1.74 -2.99 -5.22
C GLY A 74 2.25 -1.66 -5.79
N ILE A 75 3.00 -0.92 -5.00
CA ILE A 75 3.71 0.30 -5.40
C ILE A 75 5.19 -0.06 -5.55
N ARG A 76 5.76 0.17 -6.74
CA ARG A 76 7.16 -0.19 -7.02
C ARG A 76 8.15 0.80 -6.44
N GLU A 77 7.79 2.08 -6.42
CA GLU A 77 8.69 3.18 -6.05
C GLU A 77 8.00 4.09 -5.04
N GLN A 78 8.64 4.30 -3.89
CA GLN A 78 8.12 5.17 -2.84
C GLN A 78 8.20 6.67 -3.18
N ILE A 79 8.94 7.04 -4.23
CA ILE A 79 9.16 8.44 -4.65
C ILE A 79 7.90 9.11 -5.22
N ILE A 80 6.84 8.33 -5.47
CA ILE A 80 5.56 8.89 -5.90
C ILE A 80 4.91 9.79 -4.84
N PHE A 81 5.25 9.56 -3.56
CA PHE A 81 4.78 10.38 -2.45
C PHE A 81 5.58 11.69 -2.36
N PRO A 82 4.93 12.87 -2.40
CA PRO A 82 5.62 14.17 -2.34
C PRO A 82 6.40 14.39 -1.05
N GLU A 83 6.08 13.68 0.02
CA GLU A 83 6.78 13.74 1.30
C GLU A 83 8.17 13.09 1.26
N ILE A 84 8.47 12.33 0.20
CA ILE A 84 9.78 11.72 -0.02
C ILE A 84 10.65 12.67 -0.84
N ASN A 85 11.71 13.17 -0.22
CA ASN A 85 12.74 13.92 -0.94
C ASN A 85 13.65 12.96 -1.71
N TYR A 86 13.64 13.06 -3.04
CA TYR A 86 14.44 12.24 -3.94
C TYR A 86 15.93 12.24 -3.62
N ASP A 87 16.51 13.41 -3.30
CA ASP A 87 17.95 13.56 -3.03
C ASP A 87 18.39 12.86 -1.73
N LYS A 88 17.44 12.55 -0.85
CA LYS A 88 17.68 11.87 0.43
C LYS A 88 17.37 10.37 0.37
N VAL A 89 16.99 9.84 -0.80
CA VAL A 89 16.66 8.42 -0.96
C VAL A 89 17.90 7.64 -1.40
N ASP A 90 18.44 6.81 -0.50
CA ASP A 90 19.58 5.92 -0.84
C ASP A 90 19.19 4.85 -1.89
N LYS A 91 18.00 4.27 -1.74
CA LYS A 91 17.51 3.16 -2.57
C LYS A 91 16.01 3.25 -2.79
N ILE A 92 15.59 2.95 -4.01
CA ILE A 92 14.17 2.78 -4.36
C ILE A 92 13.66 1.51 -3.67
N LYS A 93 12.58 1.65 -2.92
CA LYS A 93 11.88 0.61 -2.18
C LYS A 93 10.42 0.58 -2.60
N GLY A 94 9.92 -0.61 -2.90
CA GLY A 94 8.51 -0.83 -3.08
C GLY A 94 7.76 -0.96 -1.76
N MET A 95 6.44 -0.89 -1.84
CA MET A 95 5.53 -1.23 -0.75
C MET A 95 4.24 -1.83 -1.29
N THR A 96 3.53 -2.55 -0.43
CA THR A 96 2.18 -3.03 -0.74
C THR A 96 1.20 -2.32 0.18
N VAL A 97 0.15 -1.76 -0.41
CA VAL A 97 -0.98 -1.17 0.29
C VAL A 97 -2.16 -2.12 0.16
N THR A 98 -2.68 -2.58 1.29
CA THR A 98 -3.89 -3.40 1.33
C THR A 98 -5.02 -2.58 1.94
N ILE A 99 -6.11 -2.46 1.20
CA ILE A 99 -7.34 -1.81 1.64
C ILE A 99 -8.29 -2.92 2.07
N GLU A 100 -8.51 -3.00 3.38
CA GLU A 100 -9.47 -3.91 3.98
C GLU A 100 -10.85 -3.25 3.99
N THR A 101 -11.86 -3.92 3.45
CA THR A 101 -13.24 -3.43 3.46
C THR A 101 -14.15 -4.43 4.15
N THR A 102 -15.36 -3.98 4.49
CA THR A 102 -16.42 -4.85 5.05
C THR A 102 -17.24 -5.55 3.96
N ALA A 103 -16.93 -5.31 2.68
CA ALA A 103 -17.63 -5.93 1.58
C ALA A 103 -17.37 -7.44 1.54
N LYS A 104 -18.41 -8.22 1.24
CA LYS A 104 -18.30 -9.70 1.16
C LYS A 104 -17.86 -10.19 -0.23
N THR A 105 -18.05 -9.35 -1.26
CA THR A 105 -17.78 -9.68 -2.65
C THR A 105 -16.85 -8.64 -3.28
N ASN A 106 -16.08 -9.07 -4.28
CA ASN A 106 -15.18 -8.18 -5.01
C ASN A 106 -15.93 -7.07 -5.75
N GLU A 107 -17.14 -7.34 -6.23
CA GLU A 107 -17.97 -6.37 -6.94
C GLU A 107 -18.36 -5.20 -6.03
N HIS A 108 -18.83 -5.50 -4.81
CA HIS A 108 -19.18 -4.46 -3.84
C HIS A 108 -17.96 -3.66 -3.42
N ALA A 109 -16.83 -4.33 -3.15
CA ALA A 109 -15.59 -3.64 -2.80
C ALA A 109 -15.10 -2.74 -3.93
N ARG A 110 -15.19 -3.20 -5.17
CA ARG A 110 -14.82 -2.42 -6.35
C ARG A 110 -15.72 -1.21 -6.53
N ALA A 111 -17.04 -1.35 -6.34
CA ALA A 111 -17.98 -0.24 -6.41
C ALA A 111 -17.64 0.82 -5.35
N VAL A 112 -17.42 0.42 -4.10
CA VAL A 112 -17.05 1.34 -3.01
C VAL A 112 -15.72 2.06 -3.32
N LEU A 113 -14.70 1.35 -3.78
CA LEU A 113 -13.42 1.97 -4.14
C LEU A 113 -13.54 2.90 -5.34
N ALA A 114 -14.39 2.57 -6.32
CA ALA A 114 -14.63 3.42 -7.48
C ALA A 114 -15.30 4.75 -7.08
N GLU A 115 -16.30 4.71 -6.20
CA GLU A 115 -16.95 5.90 -5.64
C GLU A 115 -15.99 6.74 -4.78
N LEU A 116 -15.04 6.10 -4.11
CA LEU A 116 -13.95 6.79 -3.39
C LEU A 116 -12.87 7.35 -4.31
N GLY A 117 -13.06 7.31 -5.64
CA GLY A 117 -12.16 7.91 -6.63
C GLY A 117 -11.01 7.01 -7.08
N MET A 118 -11.00 5.72 -6.71
CA MET A 118 -9.91 4.82 -7.08
C MET A 118 -9.81 4.67 -8.61
N PRO A 119 -8.65 5.01 -9.22
CA PRO A 119 -8.51 5.06 -10.67
C PRO A 119 -8.28 3.66 -11.26
N PHE A 120 -9.34 2.86 -11.36
CA PHE A 120 -9.26 1.54 -12.00
C PHE A 120 -8.97 1.67 -13.50
N ARG A 121 -8.08 0.81 -14.00
CA ARG A 121 -7.84 0.68 -15.44
C ARG A 121 -9.11 0.19 -16.13
N LYS A 122 -9.53 0.89 -17.18
CA LYS A 122 -10.55 0.45 -18.13
C LYS A 122 -9.99 -0.64 -19.05
#